data_AF-A0A2D7MPB8-F1
#
_entry.id   AF-A0A2D7MPB8-F1
#
_cell.length_a   1.000
_cell.length_b   1.000
_cell.length_c   1.000
_cell.angle_alpha   90.00
_cell.angle_beta   90.00
_cell.angle_gamma   90.00
#
_symmetry.space_group_name_H-M   'P 1'
#
loop_
_entity.id
_entity.type
_entity.pdbx_description
1 polymer ?
#
loop_
_entity_poly.entity_id
_entity_poly.type
_entity_poly.pdbx_seq_one_letter_code
_entity_poly.pdbx_strand_id
1 'polypeptide(L)'
;MKSKFIFPIISIIQILMGVGLLLGVFLDPVGLMQPFFKGEITADLIFWTQGIIDVSAMHMIGVGLLIFSLWRLKFDNESNKKIFLAYSVFGGVVLLVALFNHLFRGGGPPIPILILIVSATALGLYGSRKAID
;
A
#
# COMPACT_ATOMS: atom_id res chain seq x y z
N MET A 1 13.48 -1.31 17.40
CA MET A 1 12.54 -0.18 17.42
C MET A 1 11.32 -0.63 18.19
N LYS A 2 10.79 0.20 19.11
CA LYS A 2 9.60 -0.19 19.86
C LYS A 2 8.39 -0.30 18.93
N SER A 3 7.53 -1.29 19.15
CA SER A 3 6.27 -1.52 18.40
C SER A 3 5.48 -0.22 18.20
N LYS A 4 5.44 0.62 19.24
CA LYS A 4 4.79 1.94 19.29
C LYS A 4 5.23 2.93 18.21
N PHE A 5 6.38 2.72 17.59
CA PHE A 5 6.87 3.55 16.48
C PHE A 5 6.61 2.90 15.12
N ILE A 6 6.53 1.57 15.04
CA ILE A 6 6.32 0.85 13.79
C ILE A 6 4.89 1.04 13.29
N PHE A 7 3.88 0.95 14.17
CA PHE A 7 2.48 1.12 13.78
C PHE A 7 2.19 2.49 13.13
N PRO A 8 2.55 3.64 13.74
CA PRO A 8 2.29 4.94 13.11
C PRO A 8 2.98 5.10 11.76
N ILE A 9 4.21 4.58 11.61
CA ILE A 9 4.93 4.67 10.33
C ILE A 9 4.21 3.87 9.25
N ILE A 10 3.83 2.60 9.53
CA ILE A 10 3.09 1.79 8.57
C ILE A 10 1.74 2.43 8.22
N SER A 11 1.05 2.98 9.23
CA SER A 11 -0.21 3.69 9.04
C SER A 11 -0.07 4.90 8.11
N ILE A 12 0.92 5.76 8.35
CA ILE A 12 1.20 6.93 7.52
C ILE A 12 1.53 6.50 6.09
N ILE A 13 2.36 5.46 5.92
CA ILE A 13 2.70 4.96 4.58
C ILE A 13 1.44 4.51 3.83
N GLN A 14 0.54 3.77 4.48
CA GLN A 14 -0.72 3.31 3.88
C GLN A 14 -1.62 4.48 3.45
N ILE A 15 -1.78 5.48 4.30
CA ILE A 15 -2.56 6.67 3.97
C ILE A 15 -1.92 7.45 2.82
N LEU A 16 -0.59 7.61 2.82
CA LEU A 16 0.13 8.29 1.75
C LEU A 16 0.00 7.58 0.41
N MET A 17 0.01 6.24 0.38
CA MET A 17 -0.23 5.50 -0.86
C MET A 17 -1.64 5.74 -1.40
N GLY A 18 -2.67 5.67 -0.55
CA GLY A 18 -4.04 5.92 -0.97
C GLY A 18 -4.25 7.37 -1.47
N VAL A 19 -3.78 8.35 -0.71
CA VAL A 19 -3.86 9.77 -1.10
C VAL A 19 -3.07 10.03 -2.38
N GLY A 20 -1.87 9.46 -2.52
CA GLY A 20 -1.04 9.61 -3.72
C GLY A 20 -1.70 9.06 -4.97
N LEU A 21 -2.41 7.93 -4.87
CA LEU A 21 -3.19 7.38 -5.97
C LEU A 21 -4.39 8.26 -6.34
N LEU A 22 -5.12 8.79 -5.35
CA LEU A 22 -6.21 9.74 -5.61
C LEU A 22 -5.71 11.00 -6.28
N LEU A 23 -4.62 11.59 -5.79
CA LEU A 23 -4.02 12.77 -6.41
C LEU A 23 -3.58 12.50 -7.85
N GLY A 24 -2.95 11.35 -8.11
CA GLY A 24 -2.56 10.96 -9.46
C GLY A 24 -3.76 10.89 -10.41
N VAL A 25 -4.86 10.27 -9.97
CA VAL A 25 -6.02 10.05 -10.84
C VAL A 25 -6.88 11.29 -11.03
N PHE A 26 -6.91 12.21 -10.07
CA PHE A 26 -7.67 13.46 -10.18
C PHE A 26 -6.92 14.59 -10.88
N LEU A 27 -5.58 14.65 -10.72
CA LEU A 27 -4.78 15.75 -11.28
C LEU A 27 -4.29 15.45 -12.70
N ASP A 28 -3.91 14.20 -13.00
CA ASP A 28 -3.39 13.80 -14.30
C ASP A 28 -3.70 12.31 -14.59
N PRO A 29 -4.97 11.95 -14.85
CA PRO A 29 -5.36 10.57 -15.10
C PRO A 29 -4.67 9.97 -16.34
N VAL A 30 -4.44 10.79 -17.38
CA VAL A 30 -3.78 10.34 -18.60
C VAL A 30 -2.31 10.04 -18.32
N GLY A 31 -1.58 10.95 -17.67
CA GLY A 31 -0.18 10.72 -17.29
C GLY A 31 0.00 9.56 -16.32
N LEU A 32 -0.95 9.34 -15.41
CA LEU A 32 -0.95 8.17 -14.53
C LEU A 32 -1.11 6.85 -15.32
N MET A 33 -1.95 6.85 -16.37
CA MET A 33 -2.30 5.65 -17.13
C MET A 33 -1.35 5.36 -18.30
N GLN A 34 -0.70 6.38 -18.87
CA GLN A 34 0.20 6.28 -20.02
C GLN A 34 1.29 5.20 -19.89
N PRO A 35 1.91 4.96 -18.71
CA PRO A 35 2.88 3.88 -18.56
C PRO A 35 2.29 2.47 -18.69
N PHE A 36 0.97 2.31 -18.55
CA PHE A 36 0.28 1.02 -18.45
C PHE A 36 -0.52 0.63 -19.70
N PHE A 37 -0.84 1.60 -20.56
CA PHE A 37 -1.66 1.38 -21.75
C PHE A 37 -0.90 1.72 -23.03
N LYS A 38 -0.97 0.81 -24.01
CA LYS A 38 -0.47 1.05 -25.37
C LYS A 38 -1.66 1.38 -26.26
N GLY A 39 -1.86 2.65 -26.59
CA GLY A 39 -2.96 3.10 -27.44
C GLY A 39 -3.60 4.39 -26.94
N GLU A 40 -4.71 4.77 -27.56
CA GLU A 40 -5.49 5.94 -27.15
C GLU A 40 -6.14 5.71 -25.80
N ILE A 41 -5.93 6.64 -24.86
CA ILE A 41 -6.57 6.64 -23.55
C ILE A 41 -7.89 7.39 -23.69
N THR A 42 -8.97 6.63 -23.87
CA THR A 42 -10.33 7.19 -24.05
C THR A 42 -10.96 7.62 -22.72
N ALA A 43 -11.98 8.47 -22.79
CA ALA A 43 -12.71 8.93 -21.60
C ALA A 43 -13.35 7.77 -20.81
N ASP A 44 -13.89 6.75 -21.49
CA ASP A 44 -14.50 5.58 -20.83
C ASP A 44 -13.46 4.76 -20.08
N LEU A 45 -12.27 4.58 -20.67
CA LEU A 45 -11.17 3.86 -20.04
C LEU A 45 -10.64 4.62 -18.82
N ILE A 46 -10.56 5.96 -18.92
CA ILE A 46 -10.25 6.81 -17.77
C ILE A 46 -11.28 6.56 -16.67
N PHE A 47 -12.57 6.81 -16.94
CA PHE A 47 -13.64 6.68 -15.95
C PHE A 47 -13.65 5.32 -15.24
N TRP A 48 -13.50 4.23 -16.00
CA TRP A 48 -13.40 2.88 -15.44
C TRP A 48 -12.18 2.72 -14.53
N THR A 49 -11.01 3.23 -14.95
CA THR A 49 -9.78 3.17 -14.18
C THR A 49 -9.87 4.01 -12.91
N GLN A 50 -10.52 5.18 -12.96
CA GLN A 50 -10.77 6.01 -11.78
C GLN A 50 -11.59 5.26 -10.74
N GLY A 51 -12.65 4.56 -11.15
CA GLY A 51 -13.45 3.74 -10.22
C GLY A 51 -12.65 2.66 -9.49
N ILE A 52 -11.70 2.00 -10.17
CA ILE A 52 -10.80 1.02 -9.54
C ILE A 52 -9.83 1.70 -8.58
N ILE A 53 -9.26 2.84 -8.99
CA ILE A 53 -8.31 3.59 -8.16
C ILE A 53 -8.99 4.12 -6.91
N ASP A 54 -10.22 4.64 -7.00
CA ASP A 54 -10.99 5.15 -5.86
C ASP A 54 -11.19 4.06 -4.80
N VAL A 55 -11.66 2.89 -5.20
CA VAL A 55 -11.84 1.76 -4.28
C VAL A 55 -10.50 1.33 -3.68
N SER A 56 -9.45 1.21 -4.50
CA SER A 56 -8.12 0.78 -4.05
C SER A 56 -7.51 1.77 -3.07
N ALA A 57 -7.60 3.06 -3.35
CA ALA A 57 -7.11 4.13 -2.49
C ALA A 57 -7.87 4.19 -1.17
N MET A 58 -9.20 4.07 -1.20
CA MET A 58 -10.01 4.03 0.02
C MET A 58 -9.67 2.82 0.90
N HIS A 59 -9.38 1.66 0.30
CA HIS A 59 -8.89 0.50 1.04
C HIS A 59 -7.53 0.78 1.70
N MET A 60 -6.58 1.40 1.00
CA MET A 60 -5.27 1.75 1.59
C MET A 60 -5.42 2.71 2.77
N ILE A 61 -6.24 3.75 2.62
CA ILE A 61 -6.54 4.71 3.69
C ILE A 61 -7.20 3.99 4.87
N GLY A 62 -8.19 3.14 4.60
CA GLY A 62 -8.88 2.35 5.63
C GLY A 62 -7.95 1.42 6.40
N VAL A 63 -7.06 0.70 5.71
CA VAL A 63 -6.03 -0.14 6.34
C VAL A 63 -5.08 0.72 7.18
N GLY A 64 -4.67 1.90 6.69
CA GLY A 64 -3.86 2.83 7.45
C GLY A 64 -4.53 3.28 8.76
N LEU A 65 -5.81 3.63 8.71
CA LEU A 65 -6.62 4.00 9.89
C LEU A 65 -6.84 2.82 10.86
N LEU A 66 -7.03 1.61 10.34
CA LEU A 66 -7.11 0.40 11.14
C LEU A 66 -5.80 0.16 11.91
N ILE A 67 -4.65 0.24 11.24
CA ILE A 67 -3.33 0.07 11.85
C ILE A 67 -3.08 1.15 12.91
N PHE A 68 -3.49 2.39 12.65
CA PHE A 68 -3.46 3.47 13.64
C PHE A 68 -4.34 3.16 14.86
N SER A 69 -5.50 2.55 14.64
CA SER A 69 -6.41 2.17 15.73
C SER A 69 -5.82 1.03 16.55
N LEU A 70 -5.21 0.02 15.92
CA LEU A 70 -4.51 -1.08 16.59
C LEU A 70 -3.38 -0.57 17.49
N TRP A 71 -2.64 0.46 17.05
CA TRP A 71 -1.63 1.12 17.89
C TRP A 71 -2.20 1.68 19.20
N ARG A 72 -3.41 2.23 19.17
CA ARG A 72 -4.06 2.82 20.36
C ARG A 72 -4.53 1.77 21.37
N LEU A 73 -4.74 0.53 20.93
CA LEU A 73 -5.21 -0.57 21.78
C LEU A 73 -4.11 -1.17 22.67
N LYS A 74 -2.83 -0.83 22.43
CA LYS A 74 -1.68 -1.23 23.26
C LYS A 74 -1.64 -2.74 23.56
N PHE A 75 -1.68 -3.56 22.52
CA PHE A 75 -1.54 -5.01 22.66
C PHE A 75 -0.18 -5.41 23.25
N ASP A 76 -0.12 -6.63 23.77
CA ASP A 76 1.11 -7.25 24.22
C ASP A 76 2.07 -7.57 23.04
N ASN A 77 3.33 -7.84 23.37
CA ASN A 77 4.37 -8.12 22.39
C ASN A 77 4.02 -9.27 21.44
N GLU A 78 3.41 -10.35 21.93
CA GLU A 78 3.08 -11.51 21.10
C GLU A 78 1.96 -11.20 20.10
N SER A 79 0.92 -10.47 20.51
CA SER A 79 -0.13 -10.02 19.59
C SER A 79 0.42 -9.00 18.58
N ASN A 80 1.27 -8.05 19.01
CA ASN A 80 1.91 -7.10 18.11
C ASN A 80 2.72 -7.81 17.02
N LYS A 81 3.52 -8.84 17.36
CA LYS A 81 4.27 -9.62 16.38
C LYS A 81 3.36 -10.32 15.37
N LYS A 82 2.24 -10.89 15.81
CA LYS A 82 1.25 -11.54 14.94
C LYS A 82 0.59 -10.54 13.98
N ILE A 83 0.23 -9.36 14.46
CA ILE A 83 -0.33 -8.27 13.63
C ILE A 83 0.69 -7.85 12.56
N PHE A 84 1.94 -7.62 12.96
CA PHE A 84 2.99 -7.26 12.01
C PHE A 84 3.29 -8.37 10.99
N LEU A 85 3.27 -9.64 11.41
CA LEU A 85 3.42 -10.77 10.51
C LEU A 85 2.29 -10.84 9.49
N ALA A 86 1.03 -10.72 9.95
CA ALA A 86 -0.14 -10.71 9.08
C ALA A 86 -0.06 -9.57 8.04
N TYR A 87 0.33 -8.37 8.49
CA TYR A 87 0.57 -7.24 7.61
C TYR A 87 1.68 -7.52 6.57
N SER A 88 2.79 -8.13 6.98
CA SER A 88 3.87 -8.48 6.06
C SER A 88 3.51 -9.57 5.07
N VAL A 89 2.70 -10.55 5.46
CA VAL A 89 2.18 -11.56 4.54
C VAL A 89 1.31 -10.88 3.49
N PHE A 90 0.42 -9.98 3.91
CA PHE A 90 -0.39 -9.18 2.98
C PHE A 90 0.48 -8.36 2.02
N GLY A 91 1.47 -7.61 2.53
CA GLY A 91 2.40 -6.85 1.70
C GLY A 91 3.22 -7.71 0.75
N GLY A 92 3.63 -8.91 1.20
CA GLY A 92 4.32 -9.90 0.38
C GLY A 92 3.46 -10.39 -0.80
N VAL A 93 2.17 -10.65 -0.58
CA VAL A 93 1.23 -11.00 -1.67
C VAL A 93 1.10 -9.86 -2.67
N VAL A 94 0.99 -8.61 -2.20
CA VAL A 94 0.95 -7.43 -3.10
C VAL A 94 2.23 -7.33 -3.94
N LEU A 95 3.40 -7.57 -3.34
CA LEU A 95 4.68 -7.57 -4.07
C LEU A 95 4.79 -8.72 -5.08
N LEU A 96 4.25 -9.90 -4.77
CA LEU A 96 4.19 -11.01 -5.72
C LEU A 96 3.29 -10.68 -6.92
N VAL A 97 2.16 -10.03 -6.68
CA VAL A 97 1.27 -9.55 -7.76
C VAL A 97 1.98 -8.48 -8.60
N ALA A 98 2.69 -7.54 -7.96
CA ALA A 98 3.48 -6.53 -8.66
C ALA A 98 4.58 -7.17 -9.53
N LEU A 99 5.28 -8.17 -9.00
CA LEU A 99 6.31 -8.92 -9.72
C LEU A 99 5.70 -9.69 -10.90
N PHE A 100 4.58 -10.37 -10.70
CA PHE A 100 3.86 -11.07 -11.76
C PHE A 100 3.47 -10.10 -12.89
N ASN A 101 2.92 -8.94 -12.53
CA ASN A 101 2.55 -7.93 -13.53
C ASN A 101 3.77 -7.41 -14.30
N HIS A 102 4.91 -7.23 -13.62
CA HIS A 102 6.12 -6.76 -14.26
C HIS A 102 6.65 -7.79 -15.28
N LEU A 103 6.67 -9.07 -14.90
CA LEU A 103 7.19 -10.15 -15.73
C LEU A 103 6.26 -10.54 -16.90
N PHE A 104 4.94 -10.50 -16.69
CA PHE A 104 3.98 -11.10 -17.64
C PHE A 104 2.98 -10.12 -18.25
N ARG A 105 2.76 -8.95 -17.64
CA ARG A 105 1.76 -7.96 -18.09
C ARG A 105 2.38 -6.63 -18.50
N GLY A 106 3.68 -6.45 -18.33
CA GLY A 106 4.41 -5.24 -18.72
C GLY A 106 4.11 -4.01 -17.85
N GLY A 107 3.60 -4.21 -16.63
CA GLY A 107 3.17 -3.12 -15.74
C GLY A 107 3.48 -3.40 -14.27
N GLY A 108 3.24 -2.44 -13.39
CA GLY A 108 3.50 -2.55 -11.96
C GLY A 108 3.05 -1.29 -11.22
N PRO A 109 3.08 -1.26 -9.89
CA PRO A 109 2.79 -0.02 -9.17
C PRO A 109 3.77 1.09 -9.60
N PRO A 110 3.34 2.36 -9.63
CA PRO A 110 4.25 3.48 -9.83
C PRO A 110 5.44 3.41 -8.85
N ILE A 111 6.64 3.79 -9.30
CA ILE A 111 7.89 3.64 -8.52
C ILE A 111 7.77 4.21 -7.09
N PRO A 112 7.21 5.42 -6.86
CA PRO A 112 7.03 5.93 -5.50
C PRO A 112 6.15 5.03 -4.62
N ILE A 113 5.07 4.49 -5.18
CA ILE A 113 4.17 3.55 -4.48
C ILE A 113 4.89 2.23 -4.21
N LEU A 114 5.69 1.72 -5.16
CA LEU A 114 6.48 0.51 -4.94
C LEU A 114 7.44 0.66 -3.76
N ILE A 115 8.14 1.79 -3.67
CA ILE A 115 9.05 2.10 -2.56
C ILE A 115 8.30 2.09 -1.23
N LEU A 116 7.11 2.68 -1.19
CA LEU A 116 6.25 2.70 0.00
C LEU A 116 5.77 1.29 0.39
N ILE A 117 5.32 0.47 -0.56
CA ILE A 117 4.90 -0.93 -0.32
C ILE A 117 6.07 -1.74 0.27
N VAL A 118 7.25 -1.68 -0.36
CA VAL A 118 8.46 -2.40 0.10
C VAL A 118 8.83 -1.93 1.50
N SER A 119 8.86 -0.63 1.75
CA SER A 119 9.22 -0.05 3.04
C SER A 119 8.28 -0.50 4.16
N ALA A 120 6.97 -0.41 3.94
CA ALA A 120 6.00 -0.84 4.93
C ALA A 120 6.04 -2.36 5.18
N THR A 121 6.19 -3.15 4.12
CA THR A 121 6.30 -4.62 4.22
C THR A 121 7.54 -5.03 5.02
N ALA A 122 8.68 -4.39 4.75
CA ALA A 122 9.93 -4.61 5.47
C ALA A 122 9.82 -4.18 6.95
N LEU A 123 9.15 -3.06 7.23
CA LEU A 123 8.88 -2.60 8.59
C LEU A 123 7.99 -3.58 9.36
N GLY A 124 6.93 -4.10 8.73
CA GLY A 124 6.13 -5.18 9.31
C GLY A 124 6.98 -6.41 9.60
N LEU A 125 7.89 -6.78 8.69
CA LEU A 125 8.67 -8.01 8.85
C LEU A 125 9.67 -7.84 10.00
N TYR A 126 10.29 -6.66 10.08
CA TYR A 126 11.10 -6.25 11.22
C TYR A 126 10.29 -6.28 12.52
N GLY A 127 9.09 -5.72 12.52
CA GLY A 127 8.19 -5.72 13.67
C GLY A 127 7.85 -7.13 14.15
N SER A 128 7.56 -8.05 13.24
CA SER A 128 7.24 -9.45 13.58
C SER A 128 8.37 -10.20 14.27
N ARG A 129 9.63 -9.84 13.98
CA ARG A 129 10.82 -10.54 14.51
C ARG A 129 11.44 -9.86 15.72
N LYS A 130 11.42 -8.52 15.75
CA LYS A 130 12.24 -7.71 16.65
C LYS A 130 11.46 -6.62 17.39
N ALA A 131 10.14 -6.52 17.23
CA ALA A 131 9.36 -5.60 18.06
C ALA A 131 9.39 -6.05 19.52
N ILE A 132 9.69 -5.07 20.37
CA ILE A 132 9.70 -5.14 21.82
C ILE A 132 9.09 -3.82 22.31
N ASP A 133 8.13 -3.88 23.22
CA ASP A 133 7.45 -2.70 23.77
C ASP A 133 8.39 -1.74 24.55
#